data_AF-A0A7S2M9R6-F1
#
_entry.id   AF-A0A7S2M9R6-F1
#
_cell.length_a   1.000
_cell.length_b   1.000
_cell.length_c   1.000
_cell.angle_alpha   90.00
_cell.angle_beta   90.00
_cell.angle_gamma   90.00
#
_symmetry.space_group_name_H-M   'P 1'
#
loop_
_entity.id
_entity.type
_entity.pdbx_description
1 polymer ?
#
loop_
_entity_poly.entity_id
_entity_poly.type
_entity_poly.pdbx_seq_one_letter_code
_entity_poly.pdbx_strand_id
1 'polypeptide(L)'
;DEAQILSKLKFGIVPCGTCNGLAKSILHWSDNAEYTPMESVFQICKGHTYRLDLASYQLAKTEKTYTSFLSFSWGLIADCDLESECLRWLGAIRTDIWAVYRGILFPKKYRARFSYLPLSNKTNNGSASTKIDLPKLNEPLPKNWVTIEDD
;
A
#
# COMPACT_ATOMS: atom_id res chain seq x y z
N ASP A 1 13.19 21.66 1.86
CA ASP A 1 11.99 21.03 2.44
C ASP A 1 11.40 19.95 1.56
N GLU A 2 11.50 18.71 2.02
CA GLU A 2 10.93 17.51 1.36
C GLU A 2 9.42 17.63 1.14
N ALA A 3 8.68 18.11 2.13
CA ALA A 3 7.23 18.32 2.03
C ALA A 3 6.84 19.30 0.92
N GLN A 4 7.64 20.35 0.72
CA GLN A 4 7.40 21.33 -0.34
C GLN A 4 7.63 20.72 -1.73
N ILE A 5 8.64 19.86 -1.87
CA ILE A 5 8.93 19.14 -3.10
C ILE A 5 7.80 18.15 -3.42
N LEU A 6 7.40 17.33 -2.44
CA LEU A 6 6.32 16.37 -2.59
C LEU A 6 4.99 17.04 -2.95
N SER A 7 4.71 18.23 -2.41
CA SER A 7 3.48 18.97 -2.72
C SER A 7 3.38 19.48 -4.16
N LYS A 8 4.53 19.63 -4.84
CA LYS A 8 4.62 20.14 -6.22
C LYS A 8 4.82 19.05 -7.26
N LEU A 9 5.29 17.88 -6.81
CA LEU A 9 5.60 16.76 -7.69
C LEU A 9 4.31 16.10 -8.19
N LYS A 10 4.24 15.89 -9.50
CA LYS A 10 3.12 15.23 -10.17
C LYS A 10 3.64 13.99 -10.87
N PHE A 11 2.94 12.87 -10.71
CA PHE A 11 3.29 11.61 -11.34
C PHE A 11 2.22 11.22 -12.35
N GLY A 12 2.65 10.89 -13.57
CA GLY A 12 1.85 10.16 -14.55
C GLY A 12 2.42 8.77 -14.68
N ILE A 13 1.59 7.74 -14.55
CA ILE A 13 2.03 6.34 -14.52
C ILE A 13 1.50 5.63 -15.75
N VAL A 14 2.41 5.04 -16.52
CA VAL A 14 2.08 4.19 -17.66
C VAL A 14 2.45 2.75 -17.28
N PRO A 15 1.48 1.82 -17.26
CA PRO A 15 1.75 0.43 -16.88
C PRO A 15 2.55 -0.29 -17.98
N CYS A 16 3.79 -0.68 -17.69
CA CYS A 16 4.68 -1.38 -18.63
C CYS A 16 4.97 -2.83 -18.22
N GLY A 17 4.06 -3.46 -17.48
CA GLY A 17 4.25 -4.83 -17.01
C GLY A 17 3.10 -5.33 -16.13
N THR A 18 3.39 -6.40 -15.40
CA THR A 18 2.45 -7.01 -14.47
C THR A 18 2.46 -6.29 -13.12
N CYS A 19 1.34 -6.34 -12.41
CA CYS A 19 1.20 -5.80 -11.06
C CYS A 19 1.37 -4.27 -10.93
N ASN A 20 0.94 -3.48 -11.92
CA ASN A 20 0.89 -2.01 -11.80
C ASN A 20 -0.39 -1.54 -11.08
N GLY A 21 -0.47 -1.83 -9.77
CA GLY A 21 -1.66 -1.56 -8.96
C GLY A 21 -2.09 -0.09 -8.97
N LEU A 22 -1.15 0.86 -8.86
CA LEU A 22 -1.48 2.29 -8.85
C LEU A 22 -2.05 2.76 -10.21
N ALA A 23 -1.49 2.31 -11.33
CA ALA A 23 -2.04 2.62 -12.65
C ALA A 23 -3.47 2.09 -12.79
N LYS A 24 -3.71 0.85 -12.35
CA LYS A 24 -5.05 0.25 -12.37
C LYS A 24 -6.04 1.02 -11.48
N SER A 25 -5.62 1.45 -10.29
CA SER A 25 -6.46 2.28 -9.41
C SER A 25 -6.81 3.62 -10.07
N ILE A 26 -5.84 4.31 -10.66
CA ILE A 26 -6.09 5.59 -11.34
C ILE A 26 -7.09 5.43 -12.47
N LEU A 27 -6.92 4.43 -13.33
CA LEU A 27 -7.84 4.17 -14.44
C LEU A 27 -9.25 3.80 -13.96
N HIS A 28 -9.35 3.01 -12.88
CA HIS A 28 -10.64 2.71 -12.26
C HIS A 28 -11.35 3.99 -11.78
N TRP A 29 -10.61 4.92 -11.18
CA TRP A 29 -11.12 6.23 -10.75
C TRP A 29 -11.45 7.17 -11.91
N SER A 30 -10.81 7.00 -13.06
CA SER A 30 -11.10 7.74 -14.30
C SER A 30 -12.26 7.10 -15.08
N ASP A 31 -13.44 7.05 -14.47
CA ASP A 31 -14.68 6.49 -15.06
C ASP A 31 -14.54 5.02 -15.50
N ASN A 32 -13.81 4.22 -14.72
CA ASN A 32 -13.53 2.82 -15.02
C ASN A 32 -12.90 2.61 -16.42
N ALA A 33 -12.00 3.52 -16.79
CA ALA A 33 -11.19 3.45 -17.99
C ALA A 33 -10.47 2.10 -18.12
N GLU A 34 -10.31 1.65 -19.36
CA GLU A 34 -9.71 0.35 -19.65
C GLU A 34 -8.24 0.31 -19.19
N TYR A 35 -7.82 -0.81 -18.58
CA TYR A 35 -6.44 -1.01 -18.13
C TYR A 35 -5.48 -1.24 -19.31
N THR A 36 -5.16 -0.17 -20.04
CA THR A 36 -4.22 -0.18 -21.15
C THR A 36 -3.18 0.95 -21.01
N PRO A 37 -1.96 0.78 -21.57
CA PRO A 37 -0.97 1.86 -21.61
C PRO A 37 -1.47 3.08 -22.38
N MET A 38 -2.25 2.87 -23.45
CA MET A 38 -2.79 3.94 -24.28
C MET A 38 -3.76 4.81 -23.50
N GLU A 39 -4.68 4.19 -22.76
CA GLU A 39 -5.63 4.92 -21.92
C GLU A 39 -4.92 5.64 -20.77
N SER A 40 -3.87 5.03 -20.19
CA SER A 40 -3.05 5.70 -19.17
C SER A 40 -2.41 6.97 -19.71
N VAL A 41 -1.82 6.92 -20.91
CA VAL A 41 -1.24 8.09 -21.58
C VAL A 41 -2.31 9.14 -21.88
N PHE A 42 -3.47 8.73 -22.36
CA PHE A 42 -4.58 9.63 -22.63
C PHE A 42 -5.04 10.39 -21.38
N GLN A 43 -5.19 9.69 -20.24
CA GLN A 43 -5.53 10.31 -18.96
C GLN A 43 -4.44 11.26 -18.46
N ILE A 44 -3.16 10.93 -18.67
CA ILE A 44 -2.04 11.83 -18.38
C ILE A 44 -2.13 13.10 -19.24
N CYS A 45 -2.43 12.98 -20.54
CA CYS A 45 -2.56 14.10 -21.46
C CYS A 45 -3.74 15.03 -21.11
N LYS A 46 -4.83 14.52 -20.50
CA LYS A 46 -5.91 15.37 -19.98
C LYS A 46 -5.45 16.31 -18.85
N GLY A 47 -4.37 15.95 -18.14
CA GLY A 47 -3.73 16.82 -17.15
C GLY A 47 -4.48 16.99 -15.83
N HIS A 48 -5.53 16.21 -15.57
CA HIS A 48 -6.20 16.19 -14.26
C HIS A 48 -5.27 15.60 -13.20
N THR A 49 -5.19 16.24 -12.04
CA THR A 49 -4.34 15.80 -10.93
C THR A 49 -5.11 15.75 -9.63
N TYR A 50 -4.86 14.72 -8.83
CA TYR A 50 -5.45 14.54 -7.51
C TYR A 50 -4.34 14.34 -6.47
N ARG A 51 -4.65 14.63 -5.21
CA ARG A 51 -3.73 14.35 -4.09
C ARG A 51 -3.73 12.85 -3.82
N LEU A 52 -2.53 12.28 -3.65
CA LEU A 52 -2.32 10.88 -3.31
C LEU A 52 -1.88 10.79 -1.87
N ASP A 53 -2.52 9.92 -1.10
CA ASP A 53 -2.11 9.64 0.28
C ASP A 53 -0.83 8.81 0.28
N LEU A 54 0.06 9.12 1.23
CA LEU A 54 1.31 8.40 1.43
C LEU A 54 1.30 7.73 2.80
N ALA A 55 1.79 6.50 2.84
CA ALA A 55 2.05 5.77 4.06
C ALA A 55 3.53 5.87 4.44
N SER A 56 3.81 6.12 5.73
CA SER A 56 5.16 6.15 6.27
C SER A 56 5.36 4.97 7.22
N TYR A 57 6.45 4.23 7.03
CA TYR A 57 6.78 3.03 7.78
C TYR A 57 8.13 3.20 8.48
N GLN A 58 8.16 2.94 9.78
CA GLN A 58 9.39 2.96 10.57
C GLN A 58 9.76 1.54 10.98
N LEU A 59 11.03 1.17 10.78
CA LEU A 59 11.56 -0.13 11.19
C LEU A 59 12.28 -0.02 12.53
N ALA A 60 11.86 -0.85 13.51
CA ALA A 60 12.39 -0.83 14.88
C ALA A 60 13.91 -1.01 14.95
N LYS A 61 14.46 -1.84 14.06
CA LYS A 61 15.88 -2.23 14.09
C LYS A 61 16.81 -1.20 13.45
N THR A 62 16.32 -0.40 12.51
CA THR A 62 17.18 0.45 11.66
C THR A 62 16.89 1.94 11.82
N GLU A 63 15.84 2.32 12.56
CA GLU A 63 15.31 3.69 12.67
C GLU A 63 15.06 4.37 11.31
N LYS A 64 15.07 3.60 10.22
CA LYS A 64 14.82 4.09 8.87
C LYS A 64 13.33 4.24 8.67
N THR A 65 12.99 5.38 8.06
CA THR A 65 11.63 5.68 7.61
C THR A 65 11.53 5.41 6.11
N TYR A 66 10.51 4.65 5.70
CA TYR A 66 10.20 4.34 4.30
C TYR A 66 8.84 4.93 3.95
N THR A 67 8.73 5.52 2.76
CA THR A 67 7.47 6.07 2.26
C THR A 67 6.92 5.16 1.16
N SER A 68 5.64 4.81 1.23
CA SER A 68 4.92 4.02 0.23
C SER A 68 3.66 4.75 -0.23
N PHE A 69 3.24 4.46 -1.45
CA PHE A 69 2.11 5.09 -2.11
C PHE A 69 0.95 4.12 -2.41
N LEU A 70 1.12 2.81 -2.15
CA LEU A 70 0.14 1.81 -2.56
C LEU A 70 -0.21 0.86 -1.42
N SER A 71 0.73 0.02 -0.99
CA SER A 71 0.44 -1.02 0.00
C SER A 71 1.69 -1.40 0.79
N PHE A 72 1.44 -2.09 1.89
CA PHE A 72 2.41 -2.87 2.63
C PHE A 72 1.82 -4.27 2.80
N SER A 73 2.59 -5.29 2.43
CA SER A 73 2.17 -6.69 2.52
C SER A 73 3.06 -7.45 3.51
N TRP A 74 2.44 -8.39 4.21
CA TRP A 74 3.12 -9.33 5.11
C TRP A 74 2.48 -10.72 4.99
N GLY A 75 3.24 -11.76 5.28
CA GLY A 75 2.77 -13.14 5.26
C GLY A 75 2.62 -13.67 3.83
N LEU A 76 1.51 -14.36 3.56
CA LEU A 76 1.26 -15.05 2.29
C LEU A 76 1.45 -14.12 1.07
N ILE A 77 0.87 -12.93 1.10
CA ILE A 77 0.95 -11.98 -0.04
C ILE A 77 2.40 -11.58 -0.30
N ALA A 78 3.16 -11.28 0.75
CA ALA A 78 4.57 -10.90 0.62
C ALA A 78 5.45 -12.07 0.13
N ASP A 79 5.19 -13.29 0.59
CA ASP A 79 5.88 -14.48 0.11
C ASP A 79 5.55 -14.75 -1.37
N CYS A 80 4.28 -14.61 -1.79
CA CYS A 80 3.89 -14.73 -3.20
C CYS A 80 4.56 -13.65 -4.07
N ASP A 81 4.61 -12.40 -3.61
CA ASP A 81 5.26 -11.30 -4.32
C ASP A 81 6.75 -11.58 -4.54
N LEU A 82 7.45 -12.10 -3.52
CA LEU A 82 8.89 -12.36 -3.57
C LEU A 82 9.23 -13.65 -4.33
N GLU A 83 8.58 -14.77 -3.99
CA GLU A 83 8.92 -16.09 -4.53
C GLU A 83 8.46 -16.24 -5.99
N SER A 84 7.42 -15.52 -6.41
CA SER A 84 6.94 -15.54 -7.80
C SER A 84 7.85 -14.88 -8.81
N GLU A 85 8.85 -14.12 -8.39
CA GLU A 85 9.79 -13.46 -9.29
C GLU A 85 10.63 -14.45 -10.11
N CYS A 86 10.83 -15.69 -9.63
CA CYS A 86 11.46 -16.74 -10.44
C CYS A 86 10.64 -17.12 -11.69
N LEU A 87 9.34 -16.81 -11.69
CA LEU A 87 8.39 -17.03 -12.78
C LEU A 87 8.02 -15.71 -13.49
N ARG A 88 8.85 -14.67 -13.41
CA ARG A 88 8.56 -13.35 -14.00
C ARG A 88 8.18 -13.41 -15.48
N TRP A 89 8.74 -14.37 -16.22
CA TRP A 89 8.46 -14.62 -17.64
C TRP A 89 7.02 -15.12 -17.92
N LEU A 90 6.33 -15.69 -16.94
CA LEU A 90 4.92 -16.10 -17.06
C LEU A 90 3.94 -14.92 -17.01
N GLY A 91 4.41 -13.71 -16.70
CA GLY A 91 3.53 -12.56 -16.57
C GLY A 91 2.59 -12.68 -15.35
N ALA A 92 1.33 -12.27 -15.50
CA ALA A 92 0.43 -12.05 -14.36
C ALA A 92 0.05 -13.35 -13.63
N ILE A 93 -0.08 -14.45 -14.37
CA ILE A 93 -0.49 -15.77 -13.86
C ILE A 93 0.48 -16.32 -12.81
N ARG A 94 1.73 -15.83 -12.76
CA ARG A 94 2.70 -16.23 -11.74
C ARG A 94 2.17 -16.00 -10.32
N THR A 95 1.40 -14.92 -10.13
CA THR A 95 0.84 -14.54 -8.83
C THR A 95 -0.19 -15.58 -8.41
N ASP A 96 -1.04 -16.03 -9.35
CA ASP A 96 -2.08 -17.03 -9.10
C ASP A 96 -1.46 -18.41 -8.81
N ILE A 97 -0.44 -18.80 -9.59
CA ILE A 97 0.29 -20.06 -9.38
C ILE A 97 0.90 -20.09 -7.98
N TRP A 98 1.58 -19.02 -7.57
CA TRP A 98 2.19 -18.95 -6.25
C TRP A 98 1.17 -18.84 -5.12
N ALA A 99 0.05 -18.15 -5.33
CA ALA A 99 -1.04 -18.09 -4.37
C ALA A 99 -1.63 -19.49 -4.13
N VAL A 100 -1.82 -20.30 -5.17
CA VAL A 100 -2.27 -21.69 -5.03
C VAL A 100 -1.20 -22.54 -4.35
N TYR A 101 0.05 -22.45 -4.80
CA TYR A 101 1.15 -23.25 -4.27
C TYR A 101 1.40 -22.98 -2.77
N ARG A 102 1.50 -21.71 -2.36
CA ARG A 102 1.77 -21.32 -0.96
C ARG A 102 0.54 -21.17 -0.09
N GLY A 103 -0.60 -20.80 -0.66
CA GLY A 103 -1.82 -20.60 0.10
C GLY A 103 -2.60 -21.88 0.34
N ILE A 104 -2.58 -22.81 -0.63
CA ILE A 104 -3.44 -24.00 -0.62
C ILE A 104 -2.62 -25.28 -0.45
N LEU A 105 -1.59 -25.49 -1.27
CA LEU A 105 -0.84 -26.75 -1.26
C LEU A 105 0.16 -26.83 -0.10
N PHE A 106 0.88 -25.74 0.18
CA PHE A 106 1.91 -25.65 1.20
C PHE A 106 1.69 -24.43 2.11
N PRO A 107 0.59 -24.41 2.89
CA PRO A 107 0.26 -23.29 3.76
C PRO A 107 1.32 -23.11 4.84
N LYS A 108 1.81 -21.88 4.96
CA LYS A 108 2.73 -21.45 6.01
C LYS A 108 1.97 -20.66 7.06
N LYS A 109 2.23 -20.94 8.34
CA LYS A 109 1.74 -20.11 9.44
C LYS A 109 2.69 -18.94 9.65
N TYR A 110 2.13 -17.75 9.77
CA TYR A 110 2.88 -16.53 10.02
C TYR A 110 2.44 -16.00 11.37
N ARG A 111 3.34 -15.99 12.35
CA ARG A 111 3.07 -15.43 13.67
C ARG A 111 3.28 -13.93 13.63
N ALA A 112 2.29 -13.17 14.05
CA ALA A 112 2.39 -11.73 14.19
C ALA A 112 1.57 -11.23 15.37
N ARG A 113 1.97 -10.05 15.80
CA ARG A 113 1.15 -9.16 16.61
C ARG A 113 0.77 -7.96 15.77
N PHE A 114 -0.52 -7.70 15.64
CA PHE A 114 -1.04 -6.55 14.93
C PHE A 114 -1.72 -5.59 15.90
N SER A 115 -1.24 -4.34 15.96
CA SER A 115 -1.84 -3.31 16.77
C SER A 115 -2.23 -2.12 15.89
N TYR A 116 -3.46 -1.62 16.03
CA TYR A 116 -3.95 -0.50 15.25
C TYR A 116 -4.74 0.49 16.13
N LEU A 117 -4.71 1.75 15.72
CA LEU A 117 -5.52 2.80 16.31
C LEU A 117 -6.84 2.93 15.52
N PRO A 118 -7.99 2.54 16.08
CA PRO A 118 -9.27 2.73 15.41
C PRO A 118 -9.58 4.22 15.23
N LEU A 119 -10.26 4.57 14.14
CA LEU A 119 -10.74 5.93 13.93
C LEU A 119 -11.75 6.26 15.04
N SER A 120 -11.47 7.30 15.82
CA SER A 120 -12.45 7.78 16.80
C SER A 120 -13.60 8.44 16.04
N ASN A 121 -14.81 7.88 16.15
CA ASN A 121 -16.05 8.48 15.64
C ASN A 121 -16.38 9.75 16.44
N LYS A 122 -15.62 10.83 16.26
CA LYS A 122 -16.07 12.15 16.68
C LYS A 122 -17.09 12.66 15.67
N THR A 123 -18.35 12.28 15.88
CA THR A 123 -19.49 13.06 15.41
C THR A 123 -19.42 14.44 16.05
N ASN A 124 -19.06 15.45 15.24
CA ASN A 124 -19.65 16.80 15.19
C ASN A 124 -18.60 17.89 14.95
N ASN A 125 -18.83 18.59 13.83
CA ASN A 125 -18.48 19.98 13.53
C ASN A 125 -16.99 20.34 13.42
N GLY A 126 -16.56 20.49 12.17
CA GLY A 126 -15.45 21.36 11.81
C GLY A 126 -14.11 20.64 11.70
N SER A 127 -13.61 20.60 10.47
CA SER A 127 -12.21 20.42 10.09
C SER A 127 -11.18 20.63 11.21
N ALA A 128 -10.67 19.53 11.75
CA ALA A 128 -9.34 19.49 12.35
C ALA A 128 -8.69 18.19 11.95
N SER A 129 -7.69 18.28 11.06
CA SER A 129 -6.67 17.25 10.90
C SER A 129 -5.97 17.12 12.25
N THR A 130 -6.54 16.32 13.15
CA THR A 130 -5.91 16.00 14.43
C THR A 130 -4.63 15.28 14.08
N LYS A 131 -3.47 15.94 14.22
CA LYS A 131 -2.19 15.24 14.17
C LYS A 131 -2.27 14.12 15.19
N ILE A 132 -2.27 12.89 14.70
CA ILE A 132 -2.19 11.71 15.56
C ILE A 132 -0.71 11.58 15.88
N ASP A 133 -0.32 11.95 17.10
CA ASP A 133 1.03 11.67 17.58
C ASP A 133 1.12 10.16 17.81
N LEU A 134 1.81 9.49 16.90
CA LEU A 134 2.09 8.07 17.01
C LEU A 134 3.13 7.85 18.13
N PRO A 135 2.93 6.86 19.02
CA PRO A 135 3.94 6.51 20.02
C PRO A 135 5.23 6.06 19.31
N LYS A 136 6.38 6.27 19.94
CA LYS A 136 7.63 5.72 19.38
C LYS A 136 7.55 4.20 19.37
N LEU A 137 8.20 3.58 18.40
CA LEU A 137 8.07 2.15 18.13
C LEU A 137 8.47 1.23 19.31
N ASN A 138 9.34 1.71 20.21
CA ASN A 138 9.79 0.98 21.39
C ASN A 138 9.05 1.35 22.69
N GLU A 139 8.10 2.29 22.63
CA GLU A 139 7.31 2.71 23.77
C GLU A 139 6.03 1.86 23.90
N PRO A 140 5.50 1.66 25.12
CA PRO A 140 4.28 0.90 25.30
C PRO A 140 3.11 1.58 24.59
N LEU A 141 2.27 0.78 23.93
CA LEU A 141 1.11 1.28 23.22
C LEU A 141 0.08 1.90 24.19
N PRO A 142 -0.47 3.08 23.87
CA PRO A 142 -1.54 3.68 24.66
C PRO A 142 -2.81 2.81 24.69
N LYS A 143 -3.62 2.94 25.74
CA LYS A 143 -4.81 2.10 25.99
C LYS A 143 -5.91 2.16 24.90
N ASN A 144 -5.89 3.17 24.04
CA ASN A 144 -6.87 3.34 22.96
C ASN A 144 -6.52 2.53 21.69
N TRP A 145 -5.39 1.81 21.69
CA TRP A 145 -5.02 0.90 20.61
C TRP A 145 -5.66 -0.47 20.80
N VAL A 146 -6.05 -1.08 19.69
CA VAL A 146 -6.53 -2.46 19.65
C VAL A 146 -5.37 -3.34 19.22
N THR A 147 -5.10 -4.41 19.97
CA THR A 147 -4.05 -5.39 19.67
C THR A 147 -4.67 -6.75 19.44
N ILE A 148 -4.27 -7.39 18.34
CA ILE A 148 -4.61 -8.75 17.95
C ILE A 148 -3.30 -9.52 17.92
N GLU A 149 -3.22 -10.58 18.71
CA GLU A 149 -2.08 -11.49 18.75
C GLU A 149 -2.58 -12.89 18.37
N ASP A 150 -1.76 -13.63 17.63
CA ASP A 150 -1.99 -15.05 17.36
C ASP A 150 -1.63 -15.86 18.62
N ASP A 151 -2.43 -16.89 18.94
CA ASP A 151 -2.25 -17.76 20.12
C ASP A 151 -1.01 -18.68 20.03
#